data_AF-A0A972WB86-F1
#
_entry.id   AF-A0A972WB86-F1
#
_cell.length_a   1.000
_cell.length_b   1.000
_cell.length_c   1.000
_cell.angle_alpha   90.00
_cell.angle_beta   90.00
_cell.angle_gamma   90.00
#
_symmetry.space_group_name_H-M   'P 1'
#
loop_
_entity.id
_entity.type
_entity.pdbx_description
1 polymer ?
#
loop_
_entity_poly.entity_id
_entity_poly.type
_entity_poly.pdbx_seq_one_letter_code
_entity_poly.pdbx_strand_id
1 'polypeptide(L)'
;MAERRDFQDKQYAFAAHIRDPDNTIAPAGIEDRRMAIYRDLFFNNLKNLLGTFFPVLRKISSDGQWRNLIREFMKIHRAKTPYFLQLPEEFLDFLQNEYESLDSDYPFLTELAH
;
A
#
# COMPACT_ATOMS: atom_id res chain seq x y z
N MET A 1 -25.24 18.70 -11.03
CA MET A 1 -24.11 18.00 -10.39
C MET A 1 -24.74 16.89 -9.56
N ALA A 2 -24.69 15.65 -10.04
CA ALA A 2 -25.37 14.53 -9.39
C ALA A 2 -24.73 14.25 -8.03
N GLU A 3 -25.54 14.03 -7.00
CA GLU A 3 -25.12 13.47 -5.72
C GLU A 3 -24.14 12.32 -5.96
N ARG A 4 -22.90 12.41 -5.48
CA ARG A 4 -22.13 11.20 -5.23
C ARG A 4 -23.00 10.37 -4.29
N ARG A 5 -23.42 9.20 -4.75
CA ARG A 5 -24.37 8.36 -4.01
C ARG A 5 -23.69 8.00 -2.69
N ASP A 6 -24.35 8.25 -1.55
CA ASP A 6 -23.87 7.99 -0.17
C ASP A 6 -23.05 6.68 0.01
N PHE A 7 -23.36 5.63 -0.75
CA PHE A 7 -22.59 4.38 -0.74
C PHE A 7 -21.14 4.54 -1.24
N GLN A 8 -20.90 5.38 -2.25
CA GLN A 8 -19.57 5.61 -2.83
C GLN A 8 -18.68 6.31 -1.82
N ASP A 9 -19.20 7.31 -1.10
CA ASP A 9 -18.45 8.03 -0.07
C ASP A 9 -18.09 7.08 1.08
N LYS A 10 -19.00 6.18 1.47
CA LYS A 10 -18.71 5.10 2.43
C LYS A 10 -17.63 4.14 1.94
N GLN A 11 -17.67 3.73 0.67
CA GLN A 11 -16.64 2.88 0.07
C GLN A 11 -15.28 3.56 0.04
N TYR A 12 -15.22 4.84 -0.33
CA TYR A 12 -13.98 5.61 -0.34
C TYR A 12 -13.42 5.81 1.06
N ALA A 13 -14.26 6.13 2.06
CA ALA A 13 -13.83 6.26 3.45
C ALA A 13 -13.28 4.93 3.99
N PHE A 14 -13.95 3.82 3.67
CA PHE A 14 -13.50 2.48 4.06
C PHE A 14 -12.14 2.13 3.44
N ALA A 15 -11.99 2.34 2.13
CA ALA A 15 -10.74 2.08 1.43
C ALA A 15 -9.61 3.01 1.93
N ALA A 16 -9.89 4.28 2.17
CA ALA A 16 -8.91 5.24 2.68
C ALA A 16 -8.39 4.82 4.07
N HIS A 17 -9.28 4.39 4.98
CA HIS A 17 -8.84 3.88 6.29
C HIS A 17 -8.03 2.59 6.22
N ILE A 18 -8.31 1.70 5.26
CA ILE A 18 -7.48 0.50 5.06
C ILE A 18 -6.07 0.88 4.60
N ARG A 19 -5.95 1.90 3.76
CA ARG A 19 -4.68 2.36 3.17
C ARG A 19 -3.83 3.14 4.17
N ASP A 20 -4.46 4.04 4.92
CA ASP A 20 -3.79 4.87 5.92
C ASP A 20 -4.57 4.93 7.24
N PRO A 21 -4.49 3.89 8.08
CA PRO A 21 -5.29 3.79 9.30
C PRO A 21 -4.90 4.80 10.38
N ASP A 22 -3.68 5.31 10.34
CA ASP A 22 -3.16 6.24 11.36
C ASP A 22 -3.59 7.69 11.08
N ASN A 23 -3.80 8.05 9.81
CA ASN A 23 -4.19 9.41 9.40
C ASN A 23 -5.64 9.52 8.89
N THR A 24 -6.33 8.41 8.67
CA THR A 24 -7.72 8.40 8.19
C THR A 24 -8.65 7.87 9.27
N ILE A 25 -9.75 8.55 9.53
CA ILE A 25 -10.76 8.10 10.51
C ILE A 25 -11.52 6.88 9.98
N ALA A 26 -11.72 5.86 10.81
CA ALA A 26 -12.53 4.71 10.45
C ALA A 26 -14.00 5.11 10.18
N PRO A 27 -14.66 4.53 9.17
CA PRO A 27 -16.07 4.82 8.92
C PRO A 27 -16.95 4.52 10.13
N ALA A 28 -17.91 5.40 10.40
CA ALA A 28 -18.86 5.22 11.49
C ALA A 28 -19.69 3.93 11.31
N GLY A 29 -20.01 3.27 12.43
CA GLY A 29 -20.82 2.05 12.45
C GLY A 29 -20.06 0.75 12.15
N ILE A 30 -18.73 0.79 12.02
CA ILE A 30 -17.88 -0.40 11.90
C ILE A 30 -17.03 -0.53 13.16
N GLU A 31 -17.10 -1.70 13.80
CA GLU A 31 -16.23 -2.03 14.94
C GLU A 31 -14.76 -2.08 14.51
N ASP A 32 -13.85 -1.49 15.31
CA ASP A 32 -12.41 -1.46 14.99
C ASP A 32 -11.82 -2.87 14.79
N ARG A 33 -12.29 -3.87 15.55
CA ARG A 33 -11.90 -5.27 15.37
C ARG A 33 -12.17 -5.77 13.95
N ARG A 34 -13.31 -5.39 13.35
CA ARG A 34 -13.63 -5.76 11.96
C ARG A 34 -12.76 -5.00 10.98
N MET A 35 -12.50 -3.72 11.23
CA MET A 35 -11.54 -2.94 10.43
C MET A 35 -10.13 -3.52 10.47
N ALA A 36 -9.67 -4.00 11.64
CA ALA A 36 -8.38 -4.65 11.79
C ALA A 36 -8.20 -5.83 10.83
N ILE A 37 -9.22 -6.68 10.69
CA ILE A 37 -9.20 -7.83 9.75
C ILE A 37 -8.91 -7.35 8.33
N TYR A 38 -9.59 -6.29 7.87
CA TYR A 38 -9.37 -5.77 6.52
C TYR A 38 -8.01 -5.07 6.37
N ARG A 39 -7.59 -4.26 7.36
CA ARG A 39 -6.27 -3.62 7.38
C ARG A 39 -5.15 -4.66 7.25
N ASP A 40 -5.23 -5.74 8.02
CA ASP A 40 -4.23 -6.80 8.03
C ASP A 40 -4.28 -7.65 6.77
N LEU A 41 -5.47 -7.99 6.27
CA LEU A 41 -5.62 -8.79 5.05
C LEU A 41 -4.98 -8.10 3.85
N PHE A 42 -5.32 -6.83 3.60
CA PHE A 42 -4.78 -6.09 2.45
C PHE A 42 -3.27 -5.88 2.58
N PHE A 43 -2.80 -5.44 3.74
CA PHE A 43 -1.38 -5.21 3.96
C PHE A 43 -0.55 -6.48 3.81
N ASN A 44 -0.98 -7.59 4.44
CA ASN A 44 -0.22 -8.84 4.37
C ASN A 44 -0.24 -9.43 2.95
N ASN A 45 -1.35 -9.33 2.21
CA ASN A 45 -1.41 -9.79 0.84
C ASN A 45 -0.43 -9.04 -0.07
N LEU A 46 -0.41 -7.70 0.00
CA LEU A 46 0.53 -6.89 -0.78
C LEU A 46 1.98 -7.15 -0.38
N LYS A 47 2.27 -7.16 0.93
CA LYS A 47 3.60 -7.42 1.48
C LYS A 47 4.16 -8.77 1.01
N ASN A 48 3.34 -9.82 1.00
CA ASN A 48 3.76 -11.16 0.61
C ASN A 48 3.91 -11.29 -0.91
N LEU A 49 2.96 -10.70 -1.67
CA LEU A 49 3.02 -10.66 -3.13
C LEU A 49 4.31 -9.98 -3.58
N LEU A 50 4.52 -8.73 -3.19
CA LEU A 50 5.69 -7.95 -3.60
C LEU A 50 6.99 -8.58 -3.09
N GLY A 51 6.98 -9.22 -1.91
CA GLY A 51 8.15 -9.94 -1.40
C GLY A 51 8.51 -11.16 -2.24
N THR A 52 7.55 -11.74 -2.97
CA THR A 52 7.77 -12.86 -3.90
C THR A 52 8.33 -12.38 -5.24
N PHE A 53 7.87 -11.22 -5.73
CA PHE A 53 8.36 -10.62 -6.97
C PHE A 53 9.71 -9.92 -6.83
N PHE A 54 10.01 -9.39 -5.64
CA PHE A 54 11.26 -8.66 -5.34
C PHE A 54 12.08 -9.35 -4.24
N PRO A 55 12.51 -10.61 -4.42
CA PRO A 55 13.16 -11.40 -3.37
C PRO A 55 14.50 -10.82 -2.91
N VAL A 56 15.25 -10.16 -3.81
CA VAL A 56 16.52 -9.52 -3.48
C VAL A 56 16.28 -8.29 -2.60
N LEU A 57 15.42 -7.37 -3.04
CA LEU A 57 15.03 -6.18 -2.27
C LEU A 57 14.48 -6.56 -0.89
N ARG A 58 13.64 -7.59 -0.83
CA ARG A 58 13.10 -8.13 0.44
C ARG A 58 14.20 -8.67 1.36
N LYS A 59 15.23 -9.30 0.83
CA LYS A 59 16.33 -9.91 1.60
C LYS A 59 17.29 -8.88 2.20
N ILE A 60 17.54 -7.78 1.47
CA ILE A 60 18.44 -6.72 1.94
C ILE A 60 17.76 -5.70 2.86
N SER A 61 16.43 -5.61 2.78
CA SER A 61 15.63 -4.74 3.65
C SER A 61 15.40 -5.43 5.00
N SER A 62 15.56 -4.68 6.09
CA SER A 62 15.04 -5.09 7.39
C SER A 62 13.51 -5.24 7.33
N ASP A 63 12.94 -6.00 8.27
CA ASP A 63 11.48 -6.15 8.35
C ASP A 63 10.76 -4.82 8.56
N GLY A 64 11.39 -3.87 9.26
CA GLY A 64 10.86 -2.51 9.43
C GLY A 64 10.84 -1.74 8.12
N GLN A 65 11.96 -1.69 7.40
CA GLN A 65 12.05 -1.03 6.09
C GLN A 65 11.07 -1.61 5.09
N TRP A 66 10.98 -2.94 4.99
CA TRP A 66 10.04 -3.59 4.08
C TRP A 66 8.58 -3.27 4.42
N ARG A 67 8.22 -3.29 5.71
CA ARG A 67 6.87 -2.91 6.13
C ARG A 67 6.55 -1.46 5.81
N ASN A 68 7.49 -0.54 6.06
CA ASN A 68 7.30 0.87 5.76
C ASN A 68 7.14 1.11 4.26
N LEU A 69 7.98 0.49 3.43
CA LEU A 69 7.88 0.63 1.98
C LEU A 69 6.53 0.18 1.42
N ILE A 70 6.01 -0.94 1.92
CA ILE A 70 4.67 -1.43 1.56
C ILE A 70 3.57 -0.51 2.08
N ARG A 71 3.73 0.09 3.26
CA ARG A 71 2.79 1.09 3.77
C ARG A 71 2.78 2.34 2.90
N GLU A 72 3.93 2.88 2.54
CA GLU A 72 4.04 4.06 1.67
C GLU A 72 3.43 3.78 0.30
N PHE A 73 3.72 2.61 -0.29
CA PHE A 73 3.05 2.18 -1.53
C PHE A 73 1.52 2.17 -1.40
N MET A 74 0.98 1.60 -0.31
CA MET A 74 -0.47 1.60 -0.08
C MET A 74 -1.05 3.00 0.08
N LYS A 75 -0.33 3.93 0.73
CA LYS A 75 -0.79 5.29 1.00
C LYS A 75 -0.74 6.17 -0.24
N ILE A 76 0.39 6.19 -0.92
CA ILE A 76 0.70 7.13 -2.00
C ILE A 76 0.19 6.59 -3.34
N HIS A 77 0.53 5.34 -3.67
CA HIS A 77 0.34 4.83 -5.02
C HIS A 77 -1.10 4.44 -5.32
N ARG A 78 -1.78 5.19 -6.18
CA ARG A 78 -3.12 4.82 -6.66
C ARG A 78 -3.02 3.78 -7.76
N ALA A 79 -3.23 2.52 -7.38
CA ALA A 79 -3.25 1.41 -8.32
C ALA A 79 -4.15 1.70 -9.53
N LYS A 80 -3.56 1.56 -10.72
CA LYS A 80 -4.18 1.87 -12.02
C LYS A 80 -4.91 0.63 -12.56
N THR A 81 -4.60 -0.55 -12.02
CA THR A 81 -5.19 -1.84 -12.38
C THR A 81 -5.75 -2.60 -11.18
N PRO A 82 -6.87 -3.34 -11.34
CA PRO A 82 -7.32 -4.30 -10.35
C PRO A 82 -6.55 -5.64 -10.42
N TYR A 83 -5.69 -5.85 -11.42
CA TYR A 83 -5.03 -7.14 -11.66
C TYR A 83 -3.78 -7.31 -10.79
N PHE A 84 -3.82 -8.28 -9.87
CA PHE A 84 -2.72 -8.58 -8.93
C PHE A 84 -1.37 -8.85 -9.61
N LEU A 85 -1.36 -9.46 -10.80
CA LEU A 85 -0.13 -9.79 -11.52
C LEU A 85 0.58 -8.55 -12.09
N GLN A 86 -0.11 -7.40 -12.17
CA GLN A 86 0.44 -6.14 -12.66
C GLN A 86 0.90 -5.22 -11.52
N LEU A 87 0.55 -5.54 -10.27
CA LEU A 87 1.01 -4.77 -9.10
C LEU A 87 2.53 -4.69 -8.95
N PRO A 88 3.34 -5.69 -9.33
CA PRO A 88 4.80 -5.54 -9.31
C PRO A 88 5.29 -4.41 -10.22
N GLU A 89 4.70 -4.25 -11.41
CA GLU A 89 5.05 -3.17 -12.34
C GLU A 89 4.64 -1.80 -11.77
N GLU A 90 3.46 -1.71 -11.15
CA GLU A 90 3.02 -0.50 -10.45
C GLU A 90 3.90 -0.15 -9.26
N PHE A 91 4.40 -1.16 -8.54
CA PHE A 91 5.36 -0.95 -7.46
C PHE A 91 6.69 -0.41 -7.97
N LEU A 92 7.13 -0.81 -9.16
CA LEU A 92 8.32 -0.22 -9.80
C LEU A 92 8.10 1.23 -10.20
N ASP A 93 6.96 1.53 -10.81
CA ASP A 93 6.57 2.90 -11.15
C ASP A 93 6.57 3.79 -9.89
N PHE A 94 6.02 3.27 -8.79
CA PHE A 94 6.05 3.94 -7.49
C PHE A 94 7.48 4.21 -7.00
N LEU A 95 8.36 3.20 -6.99
CA LEU A 95 9.75 3.37 -6.53
C LEU A 95 10.55 4.37 -7.36
N GLN A 96 10.24 4.52 -8.65
CA GLN A 96 10.93 5.43 -9.55
C GLN A 96 10.42 6.87 -9.48
N ASN A 97 9.09 7.04 -9.35
CA ASN A 97 8.44 8.30 -9.63
C ASN A 97 7.73 8.93 -8.43
N GLU A 98 7.39 8.15 -7.40
CA GLU A 98 6.53 8.58 -6.30
C GLU A 98 7.19 8.40 -4.92
N TYR A 99 8.14 7.47 -4.78
CA TYR A 99 8.80 7.18 -3.52
C TYR A 99 9.89 8.20 -3.20
N GLU A 100 9.74 8.92 -2.09
CA GLU A 100 10.78 9.77 -1.54
C GLU A 100 11.73 8.91 -0.69
N SER A 101 12.98 8.78 -1.14
CA SER A 101 13.99 7.99 -0.43
C SER A 101 14.25 8.56 0.95
N LEU A 102 14.23 7.70 1.97
CA LEU A 102 14.63 8.03 3.33
C LEU A 102 16.15 7.89 3.48
N ASP A 103 16.75 8.60 4.43
CA ASP A 103 18.19 8.48 4.75
C ASP A 103 18.61 7.04 5.11
N SER A 104 17.64 6.21 5.52
CA SER A 104 17.83 4.79 5.84
C SER A 104 17.75 3.86 4.62
N ASP A 105 17.43 4.37 3.43
CA ASP A 105 17.25 3.58 2.23
C ASP A 105 18.55 3.38 1.48
N TYR A 106 18.60 2.31 0.69
CA TYR A 106 19.76 2.04 -0.14
C TYR A 106 19.79 3.02 -1.32
N PRO A 107 20.94 3.61 -1.65
CA PRO A 107 21.07 4.52 -2.80
C PRO A 107 20.69 3.89 -4.15
N PHE A 108 20.68 2.56 -4.21
CA PHE A 108 20.43 1.74 -5.41
C PHE A 108 19.09 0.98 -5.35
N LEU A 109 18.16 1.42 -4.50
CA LEU A 109 16.88 0.73 -4.27
C LEU A 109 16.06 0.59 -5.56
N THR A 110 16.09 1.61 -6.42
CA THR A 110 15.37 1.65 -7.69
C THR A 110 16.03 0.75 -8.74
N GLU A 111 17.35 0.69 -8.80
CA GLU A 111 18.12 -0.17 -9.70
C GLU A 111 17.97 -1.66 -9.37
N LEU A 112 17.75 -2.00 -8.09
CA LEU A 112 17.50 -3.37 -7.64
C LEU A 112 16.10 -3.88 -7.93
N ALA A 113 15.20 -2.99 -8.30
CA ALA A 113 13.81 -3.33 -8.57
C ALA A 113 13.61 -3.72 -10.06
N HIS A 114 14.55 -3.39 -10.95
CA HIS A 114 14.60 -3.84 -12.34
C HIS A 114 15.14 -5.27 -12.51
#